data_AF-A0A954CNT8-F1
#
_entry.id   AF-A0A954CNT8-F1
#
_cell.length_a   1.000
_cell.length_b   1.000
_cell.length_c   1.000
_cell.angle_alpha   90.00
_cell.angle_beta   90.00
_cell.angle_gamma   90.00
#
_symmetry.space_group_name_H-M   'P 1'
#
loop_
_entity.id
_entity.type
_entity.pdbx_description
1 polymer ?
#
loop_
_entity_poly.entity_id
_entity_poly.type
_entity_poly.pdbx_seq_one_letter_code
_entity_poly.pdbx_strand_id
1 'polypeptide(L)'
;MTQTTRVYRIARADVGALAQRMRDELPVDAEWRDVPYARFSVKTLGVVLTCYDSGKVVLQGRESEMFASRFLVGLDLATAKTTPDAEDGLAFDVETLGSDEAGKGDYFGPLVVAACHAEPSSAATLAELG
;
A
#
# COMPACT_ATOMS: atom_id res chain seq x y z
N MET A 1 16.64 22.40 -0.95
CA MET A 1 16.37 21.79 -2.27
C MET A 1 15.41 20.63 -2.07
N THR A 2 14.17 20.77 -2.50
CA THR A 2 13.04 19.89 -2.13
C THR A 2 13.09 18.57 -2.91
N GLN A 3 13.10 17.42 -2.23
CA GLN A 3 12.84 16.13 -2.88
C GLN A 3 11.34 16.02 -3.14
N THR A 4 10.96 15.75 -4.39
CA THR A 4 9.56 15.49 -4.76
C THR A 4 9.26 14.01 -4.57
N THR A 5 8.21 13.69 -3.82
CA THR A 5 7.69 12.33 -3.68
C THR A 5 6.35 12.26 -4.39
N ARG A 6 6.15 11.25 -5.24
CA ARG A 6 4.86 10.94 -5.87
C ARG A 6 4.49 9.49 -5.60
N VAL A 7 3.21 9.27 -5.39
CA VAL A 7 2.64 7.95 -5.14
C VAL A 7 1.60 7.67 -6.22
N TYR A 8 1.74 6.51 -6.85
CA TYR A 8 0.83 5.99 -7.86
C TYR A 8 0.24 4.67 -7.34
N ARG A 9 -0.93 4.32 -7.87
CA ARG A 9 -1.50 2.98 -7.72
C ARG A 9 -1.66 2.36 -9.10
N ILE A 10 -1.23 1.12 -9.23
CA ILE A 10 -1.38 0.28 -10.42
C ILE A 10 -2.21 -0.95 -10.06
N ALA A 11 -2.74 -1.65 -11.06
CA ALA A 11 -3.42 -2.92 -10.81
C ALA A 11 -2.42 -3.96 -10.26
N ARG A 12 -2.86 -4.78 -9.30
CA ARG A 12 -2.02 -5.84 -8.70
C ARG A 12 -1.46 -6.80 -9.76
N ALA A 13 -2.23 -7.08 -10.82
CA ALA A 13 -1.79 -7.90 -11.95
C ALA A 13 -0.59 -7.31 -12.70
N ASP A 14 -0.43 -5.99 -12.71
CA ASP A 14 0.65 -5.29 -13.44
C ASP A 14 1.96 -5.21 -12.64
N VAL A 15 1.93 -5.47 -11.33
CA VAL A 15 3.11 -5.38 -10.44
C VAL A 15 4.25 -6.29 -10.94
N GLY A 16 3.92 -7.53 -11.33
CA GLY A 16 4.89 -8.48 -11.85
C GLY A 16 5.50 -8.03 -13.19
N ALA A 17 4.66 -7.53 -14.10
CA ALA A 17 5.08 -7.02 -15.40
C ALA A 17 5.97 -5.78 -15.24
N LEU A 18 5.62 -4.87 -14.32
CA LEU A 18 6.43 -3.69 -14.01
C LEU A 18 7.80 -4.09 -13.46
N ALA A 19 7.87 -5.05 -12.54
CA ALA A 19 9.14 -5.52 -12.00
C ALA A 19 10.05 -6.11 -13.10
N GLN A 20 9.47 -6.85 -14.03
CA GLN A 20 10.21 -7.41 -15.17
C GLN A 20 10.70 -6.30 -16.11
N ARG A 21 9.82 -5.37 -16.48
CA ARG A 21 10.19 -4.20 -17.30
C ARG A 21 11.32 -3.39 -16.68
N MET A 22 11.31 -3.18 -15.36
CA MET A 22 12.39 -2.47 -14.67
C MET A 22 13.72 -3.23 -14.72
N ARG A 23 13.71 -4.57 -14.73
CA ARG A 23 14.94 -5.35 -14.91
C ARG A 23 15.49 -5.29 -16.33
N ASP A 24 14.61 -5.17 -17.32
CA ASP A 24 14.99 -5.23 -18.73
C ASP A 24 15.39 -3.85 -19.29
N GLU A 25 14.75 -2.77 -18.85
CA GLU A 25 14.92 -1.42 -19.42
C GLU A 25 15.77 -0.45 -18.60
N LEU A 26 16.02 -0.74 -17.32
CA LEU A 26 16.83 0.16 -16.49
C LEU A 26 18.32 0.07 -16.85
N PRO A 27 19.08 1.16 -16.69
CA PRO A 27 20.50 1.13 -16.96
C PRO A 27 21.25 0.22 -15.98
N VAL A 28 22.41 -0.27 -16.43
CA VAL A 28 23.22 -1.27 -15.71
C VAL A 28 23.75 -0.79 -14.34
N ASP A 29 23.76 0.52 -14.11
CA ASP A 29 24.17 1.16 -12.85
C ASP A 29 23.01 1.33 -11.86
N ALA A 30 21.83 0.79 -12.16
CA ALA A 30 20.69 0.78 -11.26
C ALA A 30 21.01 0.01 -9.96
N GLU A 31 20.88 0.68 -8.82
CA GLU A 31 21.10 0.11 -7.50
C GLU A 31 19.80 -0.52 -6.98
N TRP A 32 19.71 -1.86 -7.02
CA TRP A 32 18.60 -2.59 -6.42
C TRP A 32 18.77 -2.71 -4.90
N ARG A 33 17.65 -2.62 -4.17
CA ARG A 33 17.63 -2.62 -2.70
C ARG A 33 16.53 -3.51 -2.17
N ASP A 34 16.83 -4.23 -1.10
CA ASP A 34 15.84 -4.97 -0.34
C ASP A 34 15.16 -4.02 0.66
N VAL A 35 13.86 -3.83 0.48
CA VAL A 35 13.02 -3.01 1.37
C VAL A 35 11.92 -3.90 1.93
N PRO A 36 11.69 -3.91 3.26
CA PRO A 36 10.62 -4.72 3.85
C PRO A 36 9.27 -4.48 3.17
N TYR A 37 8.56 -5.57 2.88
CA TYR A 37 7.23 -5.57 2.28
C TYR A 37 7.15 -4.99 0.85
N ALA A 38 8.26 -4.54 0.27
CA ALA A 38 8.30 -4.12 -1.13
C ALA A 38 8.48 -5.34 -2.04
N ARG A 39 7.78 -5.34 -3.17
CA ARG A 39 8.01 -6.29 -4.25
C ARG A 39 9.37 -6.07 -4.90
N PHE A 40 9.75 -4.79 -5.08
CA PHE A 40 11.10 -4.39 -5.44
C PHE A 40 11.35 -2.91 -5.09
N SER A 41 12.62 -2.57 -4.89
CA SER A 41 13.07 -1.18 -4.79
C SER A 41 14.35 -0.98 -5.59
N VAL A 42 14.44 0.11 -6.33
CA VAL A 42 15.57 0.43 -7.20
C VAL A 42 15.85 1.93 -7.19
N LYS A 43 17.13 2.30 -7.11
CA LYS A 43 17.60 3.67 -7.27
C LYS A 43 18.32 3.80 -8.60
N THR A 44 17.86 4.70 -9.44
CA THR A 44 18.41 4.95 -10.77
C THR A 44 17.96 6.32 -11.28
N LEU A 45 18.69 6.93 -12.21
CA LEU A 45 18.29 8.19 -12.86
C LEU A 45 17.89 9.31 -11.89
N GLY A 46 18.52 9.37 -10.70
CA GLY A 46 18.20 10.37 -9.67
C GLY A 46 16.86 10.16 -8.95
N VAL A 47 16.26 8.98 -9.07
CA VAL A 47 14.98 8.58 -8.48
C VAL A 47 15.12 7.26 -7.73
N VAL A 48 14.39 7.14 -6.62
CA VAL A 48 14.13 5.88 -5.93
C VAL A 48 12.70 5.45 -6.25
N LEU A 49 12.56 4.29 -6.87
CA LEU A 49 11.30 3.63 -7.16
C LEU A 49 11.11 2.47 -6.19
N THR A 50 10.00 2.45 -5.47
CA THR A 50 9.60 1.32 -4.61
C THR A 50 8.20 0.89 -4.97
N CYS A 51 8.03 -0.40 -5.31
CA CYS A 51 6.74 -1.00 -5.65
C CYS A 51 6.39 -2.07 -4.63
N TYR A 52 5.12 -2.11 -4.20
CA TYR A 52 4.58 -3.05 -3.22
C TYR A 52 3.61 -4.03 -3.91
N ASP A 53 3.42 -5.22 -3.33
CA ASP A 53 2.47 -6.22 -3.85
C ASP A 53 1.01 -5.73 -3.85
N SER A 54 0.69 -4.68 -3.07
CA SER A 54 -0.61 -4.01 -3.07
C SER A 54 -0.90 -3.20 -4.34
N GLY A 55 0.10 -2.99 -5.21
CA GLY A 55 0.00 -2.11 -6.38
C GLY A 55 0.38 -0.65 -6.07
N LYS A 56 0.80 -0.34 -4.83
CA LYS A 56 1.34 0.97 -4.48
C LYS A 56 2.74 1.14 -5.08
N VAL A 57 2.97 2.28 -5.72
CA VAL A 57 4.25 2.66 -6.33
C VAL A 57 4.67 4.01 -5.80
N VAL A 58 5.84 4.08 -5.16
CA VAL A 58 6.40 5.31 -4.59
C VAL A 58 7.61 5.70 -5.42
N LEU A 59 7.59 6.92 -5.96
CA LEU A 59 8.70 7.54 -6.68
C LEU A 59 9.21 8.74 -5.90
N GLN A 60 10.49 8.74 -5.53
CA GLN A 60 11.13 9.81 -4.76
C GLN A 60 12.35 10.32 -5.51
N GLY A 61 12.36 11.61 -5.85
CA GLY A 61 13.45 12.21 -6.59
C GLY A 61 13.00 13.41 -7.40
N ARG A 62 13.96 14.22 -7.84
CA ARG A 62 13.67 15.41 -8.66
C ARG A 62 13.13 15.03 -10.03
N GLU A 63 13.67 13.96 -10.60
CA GLU A 63 13.29 13.46 -11.93
C GLU A 63 12.10 12.49 -11.90
N SER A 64 11.32 12.47 -10.82
CA SER A 64 10.21 11.51 -10.63
C SER A 64 9.13 11.61 -11.70
N GLU A 65 8.85 12.81 -12.21
CA GLU A 65 7.86 13.03 -13.26
C GLU A 65 8.32 12.53 -14.63
N MET A 66 9.57 12.80 -15.00
CA MET A 66 10.18 12.29 -16.23
C MET A 66 10.34 10.77 -16.17
N PHE A 67 10.67 10.22 -15.00
CA PHE A 67 10.74 8.79 -14.80
C PHE A 67 9.36 8.15 -15.00
N ALA A 68 8.31 8.70 -14.39
CA ALA A 68 6.96 8.17 -14.51
C ALA A 68 6.46 8.21 -15.97
N SER A 69 6.67 9.31 -16.69
CA SER A 69 6.22 9.44 -18.09
C SER A 69 6.92 8.46 -19.04
N ARG A 70 8.14 8.05 -18.72
CA ARG A 70 8.91 7.07 -19.51
C ARG A 70 8.59 5.63 -19.14
N PHE A 71 8.61 5.32 -17.85
CA PHE A 71 8.64 3.93 -17.36
C PHE A 71 7.33 3.44 -16.76
N LEU A 72 6.36 4.32 -16.50
CA LEU A 72 5.03 3.95 -16.04
C LEU A 72 3.95 4.14 -17.12
N VAL A 73 4.36 4.49 -18.35
CA VAL A 73 3.45 4.62 -19.49
C VAL A 73 2.74 3.28 -19.79
N GLY A 74 1.48 3.38 -20.22
CA GLY A 74 0.64 2.23 -20.55
C GLY A 74 0.05 1.49 -19.35
N LEU A 75 0.40 1.90 -18.12
CA LEU A 75 -0.30 1.45 -16.91
C LEU A 75 -1.49 2.38 -16.64
N ASP A 76 -2.58 1.81 -16.13
CA ASP A 76 -3.68 2.60 -15.58
C ASP A 76 -3.23 3.19 -14.23
N LEU A 77 -2.69 4.40 -14.30
CA LEU A 77 -2.13 5.11 -13.15
C LEU A 77 -3.23 5.92 -12.46
N ALA A 78 -3.82 5.35 -11.41
CA ALA A 78 -4.54 6.17 -10.46
C ALA A 78 -3.51 7.00 -9.69
N THR A 79 -3.57 8.33 -9.82
CA THR A 79 -2.88 9.20 -8.87
C THR A 79 -3.43 8.87 -7.49
N ALA A 80 -2.57 8.40 -6.59
CA ALA A 80 -2.97 8.13 -5.22
C ALA A 80 -3.21 9.49 -4.55
N LYS A 81 -4.37 10.09 -4.82
CA LYS A 81 -5.00 10.95 -3.81
C LYS A 81 -4.98 10.12 -2.54
N THR A 82 -4.61 10.75 -1.43
CA THR A 82 -4.68 10.21 -0.08
C THR A 82 -6.13 9.93 0.32
N THR A 83 -6.84 9.12 -0.45
CA THR A 83 -7.89 8.29 0.08
C THR A 83 -7.14 7.18 0.80
N PRO A 84 -7.45 6.90 2.07
CA PRO A 84 -7.03 5.64 2.68
C PRO A 84 -7.31 4.55 1.65
N ASP A 85 -6.39 3.58 1.54
CA ASP A 85 -6.73 2.35 0.85
C ASP A 85 -8.17 2.04 1.26
N ALA A 86 -9.09 1.99 0.29
CA ALA A 86 -10.16 1.03 0.40
C ALA A 86 -9.37 -0.27 0.50
N GLU A 87 -9.00 -0.61 1.74
CA GLU A 87 -8.83 -1.99 2.13
C GLU A 87 -10.04 -2.66 1.51
N ASP A 88 -9.84 -3.85 0.95
CA ASP A 88 -10.94 -4.78 0.79
C ASP A 88 -11.48 -4.98 2.20
N GLY A 89 -12.29 -4.02 2.69
CA GLY A 89 -12.87 -4.03 4.00
C GLY A 89 -13.63 -5.33 4.01
N LEU A 90 -13.31 -6.19 4.96
CA LEU A 90 -13.99 -7.46 5.12
C LEU A 90 -15.48 -7.17 4.94
N ALA A 91 -16.02 -7.68 3.85
CA ALA A 91 -17.40 -7.39 3.52
C ALA A 91 -18.20 -7.95 4.70
N PHE A 92 -19.00 -7.09 5.33
CA PHE A 92 -19.93 -7.51 6.39
C PHE A 92 -21.10 -8.33 5.81
N ASP A 93 -20.89 -9.01 4.68
CA ASP A 93 -21.85 -9.89 4.01
C ASP A 93 -21.73 -11.35 4.48
N VAL A 94 -20.73 -11.67 5.30
CA VAL A 94 -20.54 -12.97 5.95
C VAL A 94 -20.45 -12.83 7.47
N GLU A 95 -20.89 -13.88 8.16
CA GLU A 95 -20.71 -14.00 9.62
C GLU A 95 -19.22 -13.88 9.98
N THR A 96 -18.91 -12.97 10.90
CA THR A 96 -17.54 -12.62 11.23
C THR A 96 -17.35 -12.61 12.74
N LEU A 97 -16.21 -13.11 13.21
CA LEU A 97 -15.78 -13.02 14.60
C LEU A 97 -14.52 -12.17 14.69
N GLY A 98 -14.59 -11.08 15.44
CA GLY A 98 -13.46 -10.17 15.68
C GLY A 98 -13.09 -10.14 17.16
N SER A 99 -11.81 -9.97 17.47
CA SER A 99 -11.32 -9.83 18.85
C SER A 99 -10.30 -8.71 18.97
N ASP A 100 -10.27 -8.04 20.11
CA ASP A 100 -9.32 -6.98 20.41
C ASP A 100 -8.99 -6.92 21.92
N GLU A 101 -7.90 -6.25 22.27
CA GLU A 101 -7.45 -6.06 23.65
C GLU A 101 -7.41 -4.59 24.11
N ALA A 102 -7.70 -4.37 25.39
CA ALA A 102 -7.56 -3.08 26.05
C ALA A 102 -6.83 -3.22 27.39
N GLY A 103 -6.06 -2.20 27.77
CA GLY A 103 -5.33 -2.18 29.05
C GLY A 103 -3.82 -2.39 28.95
N LYS A 104 -3.26 -2.60 27.75
CA LYS A 104 -1.80 -2.79 27.55
C LYS A 104 -0.95 -1.58 27.98
N GLY A 105 -1.52 -0.38 27.92
CA GLY A 105 -0.87 0.88 28.30
C GLY A 105 -1.20 1.39 29.70
N ASP A 106 -2.08 0.70 30.43
CA ASP A 106 -2.52 1.15 31.74
C ASP A 106 -1.55 0.68 32.83
N TYR A 107 -1.15 1.60 33.72
CA TYR A 107 -0.26 1.28 34.84
C TYR A 107 -0.94 0.43 35.91
N PHE A 108 -2.24 0.63 36.10
CA PHE A 108 -3.09 -0.16 36.99
C PHE A 108 -4.27 -0.72 36.21
N GLY A 109 -4.69 -1.93 36.55
CA GLY A 109 -5.82 -2.60 35.93
C GLY A 109 -5.40 -3.86 35.16
N PRO A 110 -6.36 -4.72 34.79
CA PRO A 110 -6.07 -5.91 34.01
C PRO A 110 -5.93 -5.58 32.52
N LEU A 111 -5.21 -6.43 31.79
CA LEU A 111 -5.36 -6.55 30.34
C LEU A 111 -6.64 -7.36 30.06
N VAL A 112 -7.56 -6.78 29.29
CA VAL A 112 -8.83 -7.41 28.93
C VAL A 112 -8.84 -7.68 27.43
N VAL A 113 -9.23 -8.90 27.06
CA VAL A 113 -9.47 -9.29 25.66
C VAL A 113 -10.95 -9.58 25.51
N ALA A 114 -11.57 -9.04 24.46
CA ALA A 114 -12.97 -9.28 24.12
C ALA A 114 -13.09 -9.78 22.69
N ALA A 115 -14.14 -10.55 22.42
CA ALA A 115 -14.49 -10.97 21.06
C ALA A 115 -15.98 -10.72 20.81
N CYS A 116 -16.30 -10.36 19.57
CA CYS A 116 -17.65 -10.11 19.10
C CYS A 116 -17.93 -11.00 17.88
N HIS A 117 -19.07 -11.68 17.90
CA HIS A 117 -19.62 -12.36 16.74
C HIS A 117 -20.68 -11.47 16.09
N ALA A 118 -20.47 -11.09 14.83
CA ALA A 118 -21.37 -10.23 14.07
C ALA A 118 -21.94 -10.98 12.87
N GLU A 119 -23.26 -11.01 12.80
CA GLU A 119 -24.00 -11.45 11.62
C GLU A 119 -24.17 -10.28 10.63
N PRO A 120 -24.32 -10.54 9.32
CA PRO A 120 -24.57 -9.50 8.32
C PRO A 120 -25.80 -8.63 8.64
N SER A 121 -26.81 -9.20 9.29
CA SER A 121 -28.03 -8.52 9.76
C SER A 121 -27.74 -7.41 10.77
N SER A 122 -26.64 -7.52 11.53
CA SER A 122 -26.26 -6.59 12.59
C SER A 122 -25.40 -5.43 12.09
N ALA A 123 -24.90 -5.50 10.86
CA ALA A 123 -23.92 -4.55 10.32
C ALA A 123 -24.41 -3.09 10.37
N ALA A 124 -25.67 -2.85 9.98
CA ALA A 124 -26.24 -1.50 10.00
C ALA A 124 -26.33 -0.95 11.43
N THR A 125 -26.81 -1.75 12.38
CA THR A 125 -26.92 -1.36 13.79
C THR A 125 -25.55 -1.11 14.40
N LEU A 126 -24.57 -1.97 14.15
CA LEU A 126 -23.19 -1.79 14.63
C LEU A 126 -22.59 -0.49 14.08
N ALA A 127 -22.77 -0.21 12.78
CA ALA A 127 -22.28 1.02 12.17
C ALA A 127 -22.96 2.29 12.69
N GLU A 128 -24.24 2.21 13.06
CA GLU A 128 -24.97 3.33 13.69
C GLU A 128 -24.51 3.61 15.13
N LEU A 129 -24.01 2.59 15.84
CA LEU A 129 -23.50 2.71 17.21
C LEU A 129 -22.11 3.37 17.29
N GLY A 130 -21.37 3.42 16.18
CA GLY A 130 -20.05 4.06 16.04
C GLY A 130 -18.89 3.08 16.06
#